data_AF-A0A7Z9XL43-F1
#
_entry.id   AF-A0A7Z9XL43-F1
#
_cell.length_a   1.000
_cell.length_b   1.000
_cell.length_c   1.000
_cell.angle_alpha   90.00
_cell.angle_beta   90.00
_cell.angle_gamma   90.00
#
_symmetry.space_group_name_H-M   'P 1'
#
loop_
_entity.id
_entity.type
_entity.pdbx_description
1 polymer ?
#
loop_
_entity_poly.entity_id
_entity_poly.type
_entity_poly.pdbx_seq_one_letter_code
_entity_poly.pdbx_strand_id
1 'polypeptide(L)' 'MTALLEHCHAPYSGFHVAAIAVTRGGDVYPGVNIESAAYSTTICAERNAIHSAVTAGVRTGDISELHIPARSDAGQIIAA' A
#
# COMPACT_ATOMS: atom_id res chain seq x y z
N MET A 1 7.92 8.00 2.26
CA MET A 1 6.61 7.34 2.04
C MET A 1 6.07 7.59 0.63
N THR A 2 5.94 8.84 0.17
CA THR A 2 5.38 9.18 -1.15
C THR A 2 6.17 8.65 -2.35
N ALA A 3 7.46 8.35 -2.22
CA ALA A 3 8.25 7.71 -3.28
C ALA A 3 7.70 6.32 -3.69
N LEU A 4 6.98 5.62 -2.80
CA LEU A 4 6.32 4.35 -3.14
C LEU A 4 5.20 4.52 -4.17
N LEU A 5 4.62 5.72 -4.30
CA LEU A 5 3.56 6.01 -5.26
C LEU A 5 4.03 5.86 -6.71
N GLU A 6 5.34 5.96 -6.97
CA GLU A 6 5.93 5.75 -8.29
C GLU A 6 5.91 4.27 -8.71
N HIS A 7 5.72 3.35 -7.77
CA HIS A 7 5.68 1.90 -8.03
C HIS A 7 4.25 1.34 -8.17
N CYS A 8 3.22 2.17 -7.99
CA CYS A 8 1.84 1.74 -8.11
C CYS A 8 1.52 1.27 -9.53
N HIS A 9 0.81 0.16 -9.65
CA HIS A 9 0.29 -0.30 -10.93
C HIS A 9 -1.20 0.04 -10.98
N ALA A 10 -1.53 1.24 -11.45
CA ALA A 10 -2.91 1.73 -11.50
C ALA A 10 -3.31 2.30 -12.88
N PRO A 11 -3.14 1.54 -13.98
CA PRO A 11 -3.37 2.06 -15.33
C PRO A 11 -4.83 2.34 -15.67
N TYR A 12 -5.79 1.85 -14.87
CA TYR A 12 -7.22 2.00 -15.17
C TYR A 12 -7.80 3.23 -14.47
N SER A 13 -7.44 3.47 -13.20
CA SER A 13 -7.96 4.63 -12.44
C SER A 13 -7.04 5.85 -12.43
N GLY A 14 -5.73 5.69 -12.63
CA GLY A 14 -4.77 6.78 -12.39
C GLY A 14 -4.71 7.21 -10.91
N PHE A 15 -5.16 6.35 -9.99
CA PHE A 15 -5.17 6.62 -8.56
C PHE A 15 -4.13 5.77 -7.85
N HIS A 16 -3.00 6.38 -7.53
CA HIS A 16 -1.86 5.71 -6.91
C HIS A 16 -2.04 5.72 -5.40
N VAL A 17 -1.96 4.54 -4.78
CA VAL A 17 -2.03 4.38 -3.32
C VAL A 17 -0.86 3.52 -2.89
N ALA A 18 -0.12 4.00 -1.91
CA ALA A 18 0.88 3.21 -1.21
C ALA A 18 0.44 2.96 0.24
N ALA A 19 1.04 1.99 0.89
CA ALA A 19 0.86 1.74 2.30
C ALA A 19 2.17 1.27 2.94
N ILE A 20 2.38 1.60 4.20
CA ILE A 20 3.47 1.04 5.02
C ILE A 20 2.85 0.49 6.30
N ALA A 21 2.94 -0.83 6.50
CA ALA A 21 2.61 -1.46 7.77
C ALA A 21 3.84 -1.40 8.69
N VAL A 22 3.65 -0.95 9.92
CA VAL A 22 4.71 -0.83 10.93
C VAL A 22 4.40 -1.79 12.08
N THR A 23 5.39 -2.59 12.47
CA THR A 23 5.25 -3.49 13.63
C THR A 23 5.51 -2.75 14.93
N ARG A 24 5.10 -3.36 16.06
CA ARG A 24 5.45 -2.86 17.40
C ARG A 24 6.96 -2.73 17.63
N GLY A 25 7.78 -3.47 16.86
CA GLY A 25 9.24 -3.41 16.88
C GLY A 25 9.83 -2.31 15.99
N GLY A 26 9.00 -1.62 15.19
CA GLY A 26 9.43 -0.59 14.25
C GLY A 26 9.80 -1.11 12.86
N ASP A 27 9.64 -2.41 12.59
CA ASP A 27 9.86 -2.96 11.25
C ASP A 27 8.80 -2.45 10.29
N VAL A 28 9.21 -2.15 9.06
CA VAL A 28 8.35 -1.54 8.04
C VAL A 28 8.16 -2.47 6.84
N TYR A 29 6.92 -2.61 6.40
CA TYR A 29 6.54 -3.45 5.27
C TYR A 29 5.73 -2.63 4.27
N PRO A 30 6.31 -2.30 3.10
CA PRO A 30 5.64 -1.48 2.10
C PRO A 30 4.67 -2.31 1.26
N GLY A 31 3.66 -1.63 0.71
CA GLY A 31 2.75 -2.13 -0.29
C GLY A 31 2.28 -1.02 -1.21
N VAL A 32 1.90 -1.38 -2.43
CA VAL A 32 1.28 -0.49 -3.42
C VAL A 32 0.03 -1.14 -3.99
N ASN A 33 -0.91 -0.32 -4.48
CA ASN A 33 -2.05 -0.85 -5.21
C ASN A 33 -1.60 -1.44 -6.56
N ILE A 34 -2.22 -2.58 -6.90
CA ILE A 34 -2.01 -3.29 -8.15
C ILE A 34 -3.39 -3.55 -8.74
N GLU A 35 -3.75 -2.75 -9.72
CA GLU A 35 -4.99 -2.91 -10.45
C GLU A 35 -4.92 -4.06 -11.45
N SER A 36 -6.09 -4.60 -11.75
CA SER A 36 -6.26 -5.69 -12.70
C SER A 36 -7.34 -5.32 -13.69
N ALA A 37 -7.22 -5.74 -14.95
CA ALA A 37 -8.25 -5.54 -15.97
C ALA A 37 -9.60 -6.15 -15.58
N ALA A 38 -9.60 -7.18 -14.73
CA ALA A 38 -10.82 -7.81 -14.22
C ALA A 38 -11.49 -7.01 -13.08
N TYR A 39 -10.91 -5.86 -12.69
CA TYR A 39 -11.26 -4.93 -11.62
C TYR A 39 -11.39 -5.55 -10.22
N SER A 40 -12.24 -6.55 -10.07
CA SER A 40 -12.49 -7.34 -8.85
C SER A 40 -11.24 -7.98 -8.23
N THR A 41 -10.20 -8.25 -9.03
CA THR A 41 -8.95 -8.84 -8.53
C THR A 41 -7.88 -7.80 -8.18
N THR A 42 -8.23 -6.50 -8.20
CA THR A 42 -7.34 -5.43 -7.75
C THR A 42 -6.94 -5.63 -6.30
N ILE A 43 -5.63 -5.48 -6.04
CA ILE A 43 -5.05 -5.54 -4.69
C ILE A 43 -4.82 -4.10 -4.23
N CYS A 44 -5.42 -3.73 -3.10
CA CYS A 44 -5.17 -2.42 -2.51
C CYS A 44 -3.80 -2.38 -1.80
N ALA A 45 -3.26 -1.19 -1.60
CA ALA A 45 -1.91 -1.02 -1.05
C ALA A 45 -1.77 -1.61 0.35
N GLU A 46 -2.80 -1.44 1.18
CA GLU A 46 -2.87 -1.91 2.57
C GLU A 46 -2.82 -3.43 2.65
N ARG A 47 -3.61 -4.11 1.81
CA ARG A 47 -3.57 -5.56 1.70
C ARG A 47 -2.17 -6.01 1.29
N ASN A 48 -1.56 -5.34 0.33
CA ASN A 48 -0.23 -5.68 -0.14
C ASN A 48 0.86 -5.48 0.95
N ALA A 49 0.78 -4.39 1.73
CA ALA A 49 1.68 -4.12 2.85
C ALA A 49 1.56 -5.18 3.96
N ILE A 50 0.32 -5.53 4.33
CA ILE A 50 0.03 -6.57 5.33
C ILE A 50 0.47 -7.94 4.82
N HIS A 51 0.18 -8.29 3.56
CA HIS A 51 0.63 -9.54 2.97
C HIS A 51 2.17 -9.64 2.98
N SER A 52 2.87 -8.55 2.64
CA SER A 52 4.34 -8.51 2.69
C SER A 52 4.88 -8.75 4.10
N ALA A 53 4.25 -8.16 5.13
CA ALA A 53 4.59 -8.42 6.52
C ALA A 53 4.37 -9.89 6.90
N VAL A 54 3.22 -10.46 6.54
CA VAL A 54 2.89 -11.87 6.82
C VAL A 54 3.84 -12.82 6.10
N THR A 55 4.19 -12.55 4.84
CA THR A 55 5.19 -13.32 4.08
C THR A 55 6.56 -13.28 4.74
N ALA A 56 6.92 -12.17 5.38
CA ALA A 56 8.14 -12.03 6.16
C ALA A 56 8.08 -12.69 7.56
N GLY A 57 6.96 -13.35 7.91
CA GLY A 57 6.78 -14.06 9.18
C GLY A 57 6.17 -13.23 10.30
N VAL A 58 5.73 -12.00 10.02
CA VAL A 58 5.04 -11.15 11.01
C VAL A 58 3.63 -11.67 11.25
N ARG A 59 3.22 -11.79 12.51
CA ARG A 59 1.81 -12.05 12.85
C ARG A 59 1.04 -10.73 12.75
N THR A 60 -0.17 -10.77 12.22
CA THR A 60 -1.00 -9.57 12.04
C THR A 60 -1.23 -8.78 13.33
N GLY A 61 -1.30 -9.44 14.51
CA GLY A 61 -1.41 -8.77 15.82
C GLY A 61 -0.17 -7.98 16.27
N ASP A 62 0.96 -8.18 15.60
CA ASP A 62 2.21 -7.45 15.86
C ASP A 62 2.31 -6.16 15.04
N ILE A 63 1.40 -5.92 14.07
CA ILE A 63 1.29 -4.67 13.32
C ILE A 63 0.59 -3.63 14.22
N SER A 64 1.23 -2.48 14.44
CA SER A 64 0.72 -1.40 15.30
C SER A 64 0.21 -0.20 14.52
N GLU A 65 0.75 0.05 13.33
CA GLU A 65 0.38 1.22 12.53
C GLU A 65 0.33 0.89 11.04
N LEU A 66 -0.46 1.68 10.30
CA LEU A 66 -0.56 1.62 8.86
C LEU A 66 -0.63 3.05 8.34
N HIS A 67 0.32 3.44 7.49
CA HIS A 67 0.39 4.78 6.92
C HIS A 67 0.06 4.72 5.43
N ILE A 68 -0.86 5.55 4.93
CA ILE A 68 -1.47 5.37 3.60
C ILE A 68 -1.46 6.70 2.82
N PRO A 69 -0.40 7.01 2.06
CA PRO A 69 -0.47 8.11 1.11
C PRO A 69 -1.18 7.68 -0.18
N ALA A 70 -1.93 8.61 -0.75
CA ALA A 70 -2.52 8.49 -2.07
C ALA A 70 -2.23 9.73 -2.92
N ARG A 71 -2.24 9.55 -4.24
CA ARG A 71 -2.11 10.62 -5.23
C ARG A 71 -2.93 10.25 -6.47
N SER A 72 -3.75 11.19 -6.93
CA SER A 72 -4.37 11.09 -8.25
C SER A 72 -3.47 11.73 -9.32
N ASP A 73 -3.65 11.34 -10.58
CA ASP A 73 -2.97 11.96 -11.73
C ASP A 73 -3.21 13.47 -11.86
N ALA A 74 -4.20 14.04 -11.18
CA ALA A 74 -4.38 15.48 -11.04
C ALA A 74 -3.33 16.15 -10.12
N GLY A 75 -2.38 15.39 -9.58
CA GLY A 75 -1.24 15.88 -8.79
C GLY A 75 -1.55 16.16 -7.32
N GLN A 76 -2.79 15.91 -6.86
CA GLN A 76 -3.18 16.16 -5.48
C GLN A 76 -2.79 14.96 -4.60
N ILE A 77 -1.87 15.20 -3.66
CA ILE A 77 -1.52 14.21 -2.63
C ILE A 77 -2.57 14.27 -1.51
N ILE A 78 -3.15 13.13 -1.19
CA ILE A 78 -4.05 12.92 -0.05
C ILE A 78 -3.33 11.96 0.89
N ALA A 79 -2.88 12.46 2.05
CA ALA A 79 -2.26 11.62 3.07
C ALA A 79 -3.24 11.47 4.25
N ALA A 80 -3.51 10.22 4.64
CA ALA A 80 -4.28 9.86 5.82
C ALA A 80 -3.46 8.93 6.72
#